data_AF-A0A8C8VLE4-F1
#
_entry.id   AF-A0A8C8VLE4-F1
#
_cell.length_a   1.000
_cell.length_b   1.000
_cell.length_c   1.000
_cell.angle_alpha   90.00
_cell.angle_beta   90.00
_cell.angle_gamma   90.00
#
_symmetry.space_group_name_H-M   'P 1'
#
loop_
_entity.id
_entity.type
_entity.pdbx_description
1 polymer ?
#
loop_
_entity_poly.entity_id
_entity_poly.type
_entity_poly.pdbx_seq_one_letter_code
_entity_poly.pdbx_strand_id
1 'polypeptide(L)'
;MAWRELLPSSLVILAGLIGILLLCVTTKDVQNPPRCKYDWTERWSWSRKRTVGVMVIREASTQITFKIKERSIDPENEVTLQLYGQAHRIYTNHFHCYGTNQLLKRLLLKAIQDQGYMRNVYNPCWPLSYSCEVPFGFLHAGPCAASSVPKKSPASKDVFHIIGSSNSSACRKLMRSLLNSSSFCSFPQCSPNGVFQPNITRFQVISEALDLVKKIMTSTDLGQAVESLCGMSMEELSRRFQMKPDSLADLCFVSTFIYHLSTRGYLFDLDSSDQVTFQKVGDTSSGWALGYMLNLTNTIPEDKPNFLKGIEYGVWPLLFILFVLLLTGSFARIAYRVMTM
;
A
#
# COMPACT_ATOMS: atom_id res chain seq x y z
N MET A 1 14.53 45.42 58.22
CA MET A 1 13.20 45.82 57.74
C MET A 1 12.84 44.89 56.58
N ALA A 2 11.66 44.26 56.63
CA ALA A 2 11.31 43.11 55.79
C ALA A 2 11.19 43.49 54.31
N TRP A 3 11.78 42.67 53.43
CA TRP A 3 11.71 42.77 51.96
C TRP A 3 10.28 42.62 51.37
N ARG A 4 9.24 42.53 52.21
CA ARG A 4 7.84 42.26 51.81
C ARG A 4 7.08 43.50 51.27
N GLU A 5 7.64 44.70 51.33
CA GLU A 5 6.89 45.96 51.10
C GLU A 5 7.24 46.70 49.79
N LEU A 6 8.10 46.14 48.93
CA LEU A 6 8.65 46.88 47.78
C LEU A 6 7.87 46.73 46.47
N LEU A 7 6.97 45.74 46.36
CA LEU A 7 6.09 45.54 45.20
C LEU A 7 4.72 45.05 45.70
N PRO A 8 3.58 45.60 45.23
CA PRO A 8 2.29 45.03 45.56
C PRO A 8 2.26 43.58 45.08
N SER A 9 1.89 42.66 45.96
CA SER A 9 1.97 41.21 45.76
C SER A 9 1.30 40.78 44.45
N SER A 10 0.26 41.51 44.03
CA SER A 10 -0.47 41.31 42.79
C SER A 10 0.38 41.48 41.53
N LEU A 11 1.35 42.41 41.50
CA LEU A 11 2.18 42.68 40.32
C LEU A 11 3.24 41.60 40.11
N VAL A 12 3.80 41.07 41.22
CA VAL A 12 4.75 39.95 41.19
C VAL A 12 4.03 38.66 40.78
N ILE A 13 2.81 38.46 41.25
CA ILE A 13 1.96 37.33 40.85
C ILE A 13 1.59 37.43 39.37
N LEU A 14 1.25 38.62 38.86
CA LEU A 14 0.92 38.82 37.45
C LEU A 14 2.13 38.54 36.53
N ALA A 15 3.31 39.06 36.89
CA ALA A 15 4.54 38.81 36.15
C ALA A 15 4.95 37.32 36.19
N GLY A 16 4.76 36.66 37.34
CA GLY A 16 4.96 35.22 37.49
C GLY A 16 4.00 34.38 36.65
N LEU A 17 2.72 34.74 36.63
CA LEU A 17 1.69 34.07 35.81
C LEU A 17 1.96 34.23 34.31
N ILE A 18 2.38 35.42 33.86
CA ILE A 18 2.78 35.67 32.47
C ILE A 18 4.02 34.84 32.09
N GLY A 19 5.02 34.76 32.98
CA GLY A 19 6.20 33.91 32.78
C GLY A 19 5.87 32.42 32.69
N ILE A 20 4.95 31.93 33.53
CA ILE A 20 4.46 30.54 33.50
C ILE A 20 3.65 30.28 32.21
N LEU A 21 2.80 31.22 31.78
CA LEU A 21 2.07 31.15 30.51
C LEU A 21 3.02 31.06 29.31
N LEU A 22 4.09 31.87 29.30
CA LEU A 22 5.12 31.85 28.24
C LEU A 22 5.93 30.53 28.22
N LEU A 23 6.17 29.94 29.39
CA LEU A 23 6.82 28.62 29.53
C LEU A 23 5.89 27.46 29.12
N CYS A 24 4.59 27.57 29.38
CA CYS A 24 3.61 26.55 29.00
C CYS A 24 3.34 26.50 27.48
N VAL A 25 3.47 27.63 26.77
CA VAL A 25 3.16 27.71 25.33
C VAL A 25 4.27 27.15 24.43
N THR A 26 5.50 26.98 24.92
CA THR A 26 6.65 26.72 24.03
C THR A 26 7.12 25.26 23.90
N THR A 27 6.51 24.27 24.56
CA THR A 27 7.14 22.93 24.57
C THR A 27 6.26 21.69 24.41
N LYS A 28 4.91 21.77 24.34
CA LYS A 28 4.07 20.55 24.35
C LYS A 28 3.28 20.19 23.09
N ASP A 29 3.18 21.05 22.08
CA ASP A 29 2.38 20.75 20.88
C ASP A 29 3.22 20.64 19.58
N VAL A 30 4.42 20.03 19.67
CA VAL A 30 5.15 19.59 18.46
C VAL A 30 5.19 18.07 18.44
N GLN A 31 4.05 17.49 18.09
CA GLN A 31 3.99 16.11 17.65
C GLN A 31 4.61 16.07 16.24
N ASN A 32 5.80 15.48 16.12
CA ASN A 32 6.55 15.41 14.85
C ASN A 32 5.68 14.82 13.71
N PRO A 33 5.31 15.60 12.67
CA PRO A 33 4.79 15.06 11.42
C PRO A 33 5.94 14.53 10.55
N PRO A 34 5.66 13.74 9.50
CA PRO A 34 6.69 13.11 8.67
C PRO A 34 7.62 14.14 8.02
N ARG A 35 8.93 14.02 8.34
CA ARG A 35 10.10 14.79 7.85
C ARG A 35 9.81 15.87 6.79
N CYS A 36 9.60 17.10 7.24
CA CYS A 36 9.72 18.30 6.40
C CYS A 36 11.21 18.66 6.21
N LYS A 37 11.67 18.87 4.98
CA LYS A 37 12.95 19.53 4.70
C LYS A 37 12.73 21.05 4.67
N TYR A 38 13.54 21.80 5.41
CA TYR A 38 13.58 23.25 5.38
C TYR A 38 14.38 23.69 4.15
N ASP A 39 13.80 24.56 3.31
CA ASP A 39 14.52 25.26 2.24
C ASP A 39 14.35 26.76 2.47
N TRP A 40 15.42 27.53 2.30
CA TRP A 40 15.59 28.91 2.81
C TRP A 40 14.83 29.99 2.02
N THR A 41 13.87 29.59 1.20
CA THR A 41 12.92 30.49 0.57
C THR A 41 11.55 30.21 1.19
N GLU A 42 10.80 31.26 1.54
CA GLU A 42 9.48 31.21 2.22
C GLU A 42 8.36 30.58 1.36
N ARG A 43 8.67 29.54 0.60
CA ARG A 43 7.76 28.74 -0.17
C ARG A 43 7.87 27.31 0.34
N TRP A 44 6.91 26.95 1.20
CA TRP A 44 6.66 25.56 1.57
C TRP A 44 6.53 24.72 0.30
N SER A 45 7.61 24.06 -0.11
CA SER A 45 7.53 23.06 -1.16
C SER A 45 6.99 21.80 -0.49
N TRP A 46 5.68 21.62 -0.58
CA TRP A 46 5.17 20.26 -0.53
C TRP A 46 5.88 19.55 -1.68
N SER A 47 6.89 18.73 -1.39
CA SER A 47 7.23 17.67 -2.34
C SER A 47 5.93 16.87 -2.41
N ARG A 48 5.08 17.16 -3.40
CA ARG A 48 3.86 16.41 -3.66
C ARG A 48 4.35 15.02 -4.09
N LYS A 49 4.71 14.19 -3.11
CA LYS A 49 4.98 12.78 -3.32
C LYS A 49 3.70 12.27 -3.94
N ARG A 50 3.79 11.87 -5.21
CA ARG A 50 2.63 11.48 -5.99
C ARG A 50 2.00 10.29 -5.29
N THR A 51 0.68 10.33 -5.10
CA THR A 51 -0.07 9.15 -4.65
C THR A 51 0.13 8.06 -5.70
N VAL A 52 0.60 6.89 -5.28
CA VAL A 52 0.84 5.74 -6.16
C VAL A 52 -0.40 4.84 -6.15
N GLY A 53 -0.73 4.24 -7.28
CA GLY A 53 -1.76 3.19 -7.32
C GLY A 53 -1.22 1.91 -6.68
N VAL A 54 -2.06 1.18 -5.94
CA VAL A 54 -1.66 -0.07 -5.29
C VAL A 54 -2.51 -1.20 -5.83
N MET A 55 -1.86 -2.30 -6.23
CA MET A 55 -2.50 -3.57 -6.55
C MET A 55 -2.06 -4.61 -5.52
N VAL A 56 -3.01 -5.27 -4.88
CA VAL A 56 -2.74 -6.28 -3.85
C VAL A 56 -3.23 -7.61 -4.36
N ILE A 57 -2.33 -8.57 -4.55
CA ILE A 57 -2.65 -9.93 -4.99
C ILE A 57 -2.56 -10.83 -3.76
N ARG A 58 -3.66 -11.48 -3.40
CA ARG A 58 -3.77 -12.42 -2.26
C ARG A 58 -4.23 -13.79 -2.75
N GLU A 59 -4.36 -14.72 -1.81
CA GLU A 59 -4.82 -16.07 -2.09
C GLU A 59 -6.25 -16.14 -2.63
N ALA A 60 -7.18 -15.39 -2.04
CA ALA A 60 -8.59 -15.44 -2.43
C ALA A 60 -8.94 -14.44 -3.53
N SER A 61 -8.36 -13.24 -3.49
CA SER A 61 -8.74 -12.13 -4.37
C SER A 61 -7.57 -11.23 -4.76
N THR A 62 -7.81 -10.42 -5.78
CA THR A 62 -6.93 -9.29 -6.15
C THR A 62 -7.69 -7.98 -5.94
N GLN A 63 -7.06 -6.98 -5.35
CA GLN A 63 -7.63 -5.65 -5.17
C GLN A 63 -6.79 -4.61 -5.91
N ILE A 64 -7.44 -3.61 -6.48
CA ILE A 64 -6.78 -2.45 -7.09
C ILE A 64 -7.34 -1.17 -6.47
N THR A 65 -6.46 -0.22 -6.15
CA THR A 65 -6.83 1.07 -5.57
C THR A 65 -5.92 2.18 -6.07
N PHE A 66 -6.46 3.28 -6.60
CA PHE A 66 -5.67 4.42 -7.08
C PHE A 66 -6.48 5.71 -7.12
N LYS A 67 -5.77 6.84 -7.12
CA LYS A 67 -6.40 8.17 -7.21
C LYS A 67 -6.89 8.44 -8.62
N ILE A 68 -8.14 8.90 -8.74
CA ILE A 68 -8.74 9.34 -10.01
C ILE A 68 -8.85 10.87 -10.06
N LYS A 69 -8.75 11.42 -11.27
CA LYS A 69 -8.92 12.87 -11.52
C LYS A 69 -10.36 13.20 -11.93
N GLU A 70 -10.94 12.35 -12.75
CA GLU A 70 -12.30 12.45 -13.27
C GLU A 70 -13.23 11.54 -12.48
N ARG A 71 -14.54 11.78 -12.55
CA ARG A 71 -15.52 10.87 -11.93
C ARG A 71 -15.42 9.50 -12.59
N SER A 72 -15.55 8.46 -11.79
CA SER A 72 -15.61 7.10 -12.30
C SER A 72 -16.86 6.94 -13.16
N ILE A 73 -16.73 6.20 -14.26
CA ILE A 73 -17.88 5.79 -15.07
C ILE A 73 -18.75 4.79 -14.27
N ASP A 74 -18.13 4.13 -13.28
CA ASP A 74 -18.78 3.24 -12.33
C ASP A 74 -18.71 3.85 -10.91
N PRO A 75 -19.80 4.49 -10.44
CA PRO A 75 -19.81 5.18 -9.15
C PRO A 75 -19.77 4.25 -7.94
N GLU A 76 -20.10 2.95 -8.07
CA GLU A 76 -20.02 2.00 -6.96
C GLU A 76 -18.57 1.74 -6.51
N ASN A 77 -17.64 1.91 -7.43
CA ASN A 77 -16.21 1.73 -7.21
C ASN A 77 -15.47 3.04 -6.88
N GLU A 78 -16.18 4.17 -6.76
CA GLU A 78 -15.61 5.47 -6.39
C GLU A 78 -15.80 5.77 -4.90
N VAL A 79 -14.70 6.08 -4.22
CA VAL A 79 -14.67 6.49 -2.82
C VAL A 79 -14.00 7.86 -2.70
N THR A 80 -14.58 8.76 -1.90
CA THR A 80 -13.95 10.04 -1.58
C THR A 80 -13.49 10.04 -0.14
N LEU A 81 -12.19 10.29 0.09
CA LEU A 81 -11.60 10.44 1.41
C LEU A 81 -11.17 11.89 1.63
N GLN A 82 -11.38 12.43 2.83
CA GLN A 82 -10.81 13.70 3.25
C GLN A 82 -9.58 13.44 4.12
N LEU A 83 -8.41 13.86 3.67
CA LEU A 83 -7.16 13.64 4.39
C LEU A 83 -6.38 14.95 4.41
N TYR A 84 -6.06 15.45 5.61
CA TYR A 84 -5.30 16.70 5.82
C TYR A 84 -5.92 17.92 5.11
N GLY A 85 -7.25 18.00 5.11
CA GLY A 85 -8.07 19.02 4.47
C GLY A 85 -7.96 19.05 2.95
N GLN A 86 -7.65 17.90 2.34
CA GLN A 86 -7.72 17.67 0.91
C GLN A 86 -8.66 16.51 0.59
N ALA A 87 -9.53 16.72 -0.39
CA ALA A 87 -10.39 15.67 -0.92
C ALA A 87 -9.61 14.79 -1.91
N HIS A 88 -9.59 13.49 -1.63
CA HIS A 88 -8.98 12.45 -2.45
C HIS A 88 -10.06 11.55 -3.02
N ARG A 89 -10.30 11.65 -4.34
CA ARG A 89 -11.15 10.70 -5.06
C ARG A 89 -10.33 9.48 -5.45
N ILE A 90 -10.82 8.31 -5.09
CA ILE A 90 -10.13 7.04 -5.20
C ILE A 90 -11.06 6.07 -5.89
N TYR A 91 -10.53 5.36 -6.87
CA TYR A 91 -11.18 4.16 -7.40
C TYR A 91 -10.66 2.94 -6.64
N THR A 92 -11.55 2.06 -6.21
CA THR A 92 -11.18 0.76 -5.65
C THR A 92 -12.07 -0.34 -6.21
N ASN A 93 -11.48 -1.48 -6.55
CA ASN A 93 -12.23 -2.64 -7.02
C ASN A 93 -11.60 -3.94 -6.52
N HIS A 94 -12.45 -4.93 -6.27
CA HIS A 94 -12.12 -6.20 -5.67
C HIS A 94 -12.50 -7.38 -6.59
N PHE A 95 -11.47 -8.04 -7.13
CA PHE A 95 -11.60 -9.18 -8.04
C PHE A 95 -11.61 -10.51 -7.29
N HIS A 96 -12.80 -10.98 -6.91
CA HIS A 96 -13.01 -12.16 -6.06
C HIS A 96 -12.46 -13.49 -6.60
N CYS A 97 -12.39 -13.70 -7.91
CA CYS A 97 -11.93 -14.97 -8.52
C CYS A 97 -10.53 -14.87 -9.15
N TYR A 98 -9.77 -13.86 -8.74
CA TYR A 98 -8.43 -13.54 -9.23
C TYR A 98 -7.37 -13.58 -8.12
N GLY A 99 -7.69 -14.20 -6.97
CA GLY A 99 -6.64 -14.59 -6.03
C GLY A 99 -5.87 -15.80 -6.50
N THR A 100 -4.66 -15.99 -5.97
CA THR A 100 -3.74 -17.04 -6.42
C THR A 100 -4.35 -18.44 -6.31
N ASN A 101 -5.02 -18.79 -5.20
CA ASN A 101 -5.61 -20.12 -5.01
C ASN A 101 -6.77 -20.37 -5.98
N GLN A 102 -7.65 -19.38 -6.16
CA GLN A 102 -8.80 -19.50 -7.07
C GLN A 102 -8.35 -19.56 -8.53
N LEU A 103 -7.36 -18.75 -8.88
CA LEU A 103 -6.81 -18.73 -10.22
C LEU A 103 -6.04 -20.03 -10.52
N LEU A 104 -5.32 -20.60 -9.54
CA LEU A 104 -4.64 -21.89 -9.68
C LEU A 104 -5.65 -23.00 -9.97
N LYS A 105 -6.75 -23.10 -9.18
CA LYS A 105 -7.81 -24.08 -9.44
C LYS A 105 -8.34 -23.99 -10.86
N ARG A 106 -8.65 -22.78 -11.33
CA ARG A 106 -9.15 -22.54 -12.69
C ARG A 106 -8.11 -22.88 -13.75
N LEU A 107 -6.83 -22.61 -13.50
CA LEU A 107 -5.74 -22.98 -14.40
C LEU A 107 -5.59 -24.49 -14.51
N LEU A 108 -5.61 -25.22 -13.39
CA LEU A 108 -5.54 -26.68 -13.38
C LEU A 108 -6.75 -27.30 -14.10
N LEU A 109 -7.95 -26.78 -13.86
CA LEU A 109 -9.15 -27.19 -14.60
C LEU A 109 -9.00 -26.97 -16.10
N LYS A 110 -8.50 -25.80 -16.50
CA LYS A 110 -8.26 -25.49 -17.91
C LYS A 110 -7.23 -26.43 -18.53
N ALA A 111 -6.15 -26.76 -17.81
CA ALA A 111 -5.14 -27.71 -18.26
C ALA A 111 -5.71 -29.13 -18.44
N ILE A 112 -6.56 -29.58 -17.51
CA ILE A 112 -7.26 -30.87 -17.60
C ILE A 112 -8.19 -30.88 -18.83
N GLN A 113 -8.94 -29.80 -19.04
CA GLN A 113 -9.86 -29.66 -20.17
C GLN A 113 -9.13 -29.66 -21.52
N ASP A 114 -8.03 -28.91 -21.63
CA ASP A 114 -7.24 -28.80 -22.86
C ASP A 114 -6.55 -30.13 -23.22
N GLN A 115 -6.29 -30.98 -22.23
CA GLN A 115 -5.75 -32.34 -22.41
C GLN A 115 -6.85 -33.42 -22.44
N GLY A 116 -8.11 -33.05 -22.66
CA GLY A 116 -9.20 -34.00 -22.89
C GLY A 116 -9.54 -34.88 -21.69
N TYR A 117 -9.34 -34.38 -20.47
CA TYR A 117 -9.61 -35.10 -19.22
C TYR A 117 -8.79 -36.39 -19.04
N MET A 118 -7.59 -36.46 -19.62
CA MET A 118 -6.62 -37.52 -19.31
C MET A 118 -6.24 -37.51 -17.82
N ARG A 119 -6.02 -38.68 -17.21
CA ARG A 119 -5.64 -38.78 -15.78
C ARG A 119 -4.27 -38.16 -15.51
N ASN A 120 -3.33 -38.31 -16.43
CA ASN A 120 -2.03 -37.66 -16.39
C ASN A 120 -2.09 -36.36 -17.17
N VAL A 121 -1.87 -35.24 -16.48
CA VAL A 121 -2.01 -33.89 -17.04
C VAL A 121 -0.71 -33.13 -16.84
N TYR A 122 -0.14 -32.61 -17.92
CA TYR A 122 1.04 -31.77 -17.83
C TYR A 122 0.65 -30.33 -17.51
N ASN A 123 1.22 -29.77 -16.45
CA ASN A 123 1.09 -28.37 -16.09
C ASN A 123 2.36 -27.60 -16.49
N PRO A 124 2.30 -26.73 -17.51
CA PRO A 124 3.47 -25.96 -17.95
C PRO A 124 3.92 -24.89 -16.96
N CYS A 125 3.06 -24.51 -16.00
CA CYS A 125 3.35 -23.51 -14.99
C CYS A 125 3.96 -24.07 -13.71
N TRP A 126 4.15 -25.39 -13.61
CA TRP A 126 4.83 -26.04 -12.50
C TRP A 126 6.24 -26.49 -12.91
N PRO A 127 7.20 -26.49 -11.97
CA PRO A 127 8.58 -26.86 -12.25
C PRO A 127 8.72 -28.36 -12.56
N LEU A 128 9.82 -28.74 -13.21
CA LEU A 128 10.15 -30.15 -13.43
C LEU A 128 10.31 -30.88 -12.10
N SER A 129 10.01 -32.19 -12.10
CA SER A 129 10.07 -33.06 -10.93
C SER A 129 9.08 -32.71 -9.80
N TYR A 130 8.11 -31.83 -10.05
CA TYR A 130 6.98 -31.60 -9.15
C TYR A 130 5.71 -32.25 -9.70
N SER A 131 4.99 -32.99 -8.84
CA SER A 131 3.73 -33.63 -9.20
C SER A 131 2.80 -33.70 -8.00
N CYS A 132 1.51 -33.54 -8.25
CA CYS A 132 0.47 -33.67 -7.24
C CYS A 132 -0.76 -34.42 -7.77
N GLU A 133 -1.35 -35.21 -6.89
CA GLU A 133 -2.68 -35.78 -7.09
C GLU A 133 -3.74 -34.80 -6.62
N VAL A 134 -4.68 -34.46 -7.51
CA VAL A 134 -5.72 -33.47 -7.22
C VAL A 134 -7.10 -34.07 -7.48
N PRO A 135 -7.97 -34.14 -6.47
CA PRO A 135 -9.36 -34.53 -6.65
C PRO A 135 -10.12 -33.51 -7.50
N PHE A 136 -10.87 -33.98 -8.50
CA PHE A 136 -11.64 -33.14 -9.41
C PHE A 136 -12.70 -32.32 -8.67
N GLY A 137 -13.34 -32.90 -7.64
CA GLY A 137 -14.29 -32.20 -6.79
C GLY A 137 -13.70 -30.99 -6.08
N PHE A 138 -12.42 -31.02 -5.71
CA PHE A 138 -11.75 -29.87 -5.08
C PHE A 138 -11.54 -28.71 -6.06
N LEU A 139 -11.28 -29.04 -7.33
CA LEU A 139 -11.05 -28.07 -8.40
C LEU A 139 -12.35 -27.34 -8.78
N HIS A 140 -13.47 -28.06 -8.88
CA HIS A 140 -14.79 -27.48 -9.18
C HIS A 140 -15.58 -27.00 -7.95
N ALA A 141 -14.99 -27.04 -6.76
CA ALA A 141 -15.64 -26.51 -5.56
C ALA A 141 -15.66 -24.97 -5.54
N GLY A 142 -16.84 -24.40 -5.27
CA GLY A 142 -17.02 -22.97 -5.04
C GLY A 142 -17.44 -22.16 -6.27
N PRO A 143 -17.71 -20.85 -6.08
CA PRO A 143 -18.37 -20.02 -7.09
C PRO A 143 -17.48 -19.71 -8.31
N CYS A 144 -16.14 -19.72 -8.14
CA CYS A 144 -15.20 -19.34 -9.19
C CYS A 144 -14.94 -20.42 -10.25
N ALA A 145 -15.34 -21.67 -9.97
CA ALA A 145 -15.10 -22.82 -10.84
C ALA A 145 -16.39 -23.42 -11.44
N ALA A 146 -17.55 -22.95 -10.99
CA ALA A 146 -18.87 -23.49 -11.38
C ALA A 146 -19.27 -23.16 -12.84
N SER A 147 -18.79 -22.05 -13.40
CA SER A 147 -19.18 -21.59 -14.74
C SER A 147 -18.42 -22.26 -15.89
N SER A 148 -17.40 -23.07 -15.59
CA SER A 148 -16.48 -23.64 -16.58
C SER A 148 -16.67 -25.14 -16.84
N VAL A 149 -17.74 -25.77 -16.33
CA VAL A 149 -17.92 -27.23 -16.36
C VAL A 149 -18.79 -27.67 -17.56
N PRO A 150 -18.24 -28.36 -18.58
CA PRO A 150 -19.04 -28.93 -19.67
C PRO A 150 -19.94 -30.07 -19.18
N LYS A 151 -21.04 -30.32 -19.89
CA LYS A 151 -22.03 -31.37 -19.56
C LYS A 151 -21.45 -32.81 -19.53
N LYS A 152 -20.29 -33.05 -20.14
CA LYS A 152 -19.54 -34.33 -20.09
C LYS A 152 -18.30 -34.19 -19.20
N SER A 153 -18.52 -33.92 -17.91
CA SER A 153 -17.40 -33.76 -16.97
C SER A 153 -17.14 -35.04 -16.15
N PRO A 154 -15.87 -35.26 -15.75
CA PRO A 154 -15.47 -36.31 -14.81
C PRO A 154 -16.29 -36.28 -13.51
N ALA A 155 -16.37 -37.42 -12.82
CA ALA A 155 -17.04 -37.49 -11.53
C ALA A 155 -16.26 -36.70 -10.47
N SER A 156 -16.93 -36.12 -9.47
CA SER A 156 -16.24 -35.35 -8.41
C SER A 156 -15.22 -36.18 -7.61
N LYS A 157 -15.37 -37.50 -7.59
CA LYS A 157 -14.45 -38.44 -6.91
C LYS A 157 -13.19 -38.75 -7.71
N ASP A 158 -13.14 -38.35 -8.98
CA ASP A 158 -12.01 -38.62 -9.86
C ASP A 158 -10.76 -37.87 -9.39
N VAL A 159 -9.61 -38.53 -9.47
CA VAL A 159 -8.31 -37.94 -9.12
C VAL A 159 -7.48 -37.80 -10.39
N PHE A 160 -6.85 -36.63 -10.53
CA PHE A 160 -5.95 -36.30 -11.64
C PHE A 160 -4.52 -36.20 -11.11
N HIS A 161 -3.59 -36.83 -11.82
CA HIS A 161 -2.16 -36.74 -11.53
C HIS A 161 -1.55 -35.64 -12.41
N ILE A 162 -1.20 -34.52 -11.78
CA ILE A 162 -0.73 -33.32 -12.46
C ILE A 162 0.80 -33.26 -12.34
N ILE A 163 1.49 -33.11 -13.48
CA ILE A 163 2.95 -33.19 -13.58
C ILE A 163 3.50 -31.87 -14.12
N GLY A 164 4.46 -31.27 -13.43
CA GLY A 164 5.12 -30.05 -13.89
C GLY A 164 6.03 -30.29 -15.09
N SER A 165 5.92 -29.41 -16.11
CA SER A 165 6.71 -29.51 -17.34
C SER A 165 7.64 -28.32 -17.59
N SER A 166 7.68 -27.34 -16.67
CA SER A 166 8.55 -26.14 -16.71
C SER A 166 8.63 -25.49 -18.11
N ASN A 167 7.48 -25.15 -18.68
CA ASN A 167 7.39 -24.57 -20.03
C ASN A 167 6.75 -23.19 -19.98
N SER A 168 7.60 -22.16 -19.84
CA SER A 168 7.19 -20.74 -19.75
C SER A 168 6.25 -20.31 -20.89
N SER A 169 6.55 -20.69 -22.14
CA SER A 169 5.74 -20.30 -23.31
C SER A 169 4.34 -20.91 -23.25
N ALA A 170 4.25 -22.20 -22.94
CA ALA A 170 2.97 -22.89 -22.76
C ALA A 170 2.21 -22.36 -21.54
N CYS A 171 2.90 -22.01 -20.44
CA CYS A 171 2.30 -21.40 -19.26
C CYS A 171 1.68 -20.03 -19.59
N ARG A 172 2.40 -19.16 -20.31
CA ARG A 172 1.88 -17.87 -20.79
C ARG A 172 0.64 -18.05 -21.68
N LYS A 173 0.63 -19.05 -22.56
CA LYS A 173 -0.54 -19.36 -23.41
C LYS A 173 -1.73 -19.83 -22.59
N LEU A 174 -1.51 -20.73 -21.63
CA LEU A 174 -2.55 -21.25 -20.73
C LEU A 174 -3.15 -20.12 -19.87
N MET A 175 -2.30 -19.29 -19.26
CA MET A 175 -2.72 -18.11 -18.50
C MET A 175 -3.54 -17.14 -19.35
N ARG A 176 -3.07 -16.86 -20.57
CA ARG A 176 -3.81 -16.01 -21.52
C ARG A 176 -5.17 -16.60 -21.85
N SER A 177 -5.25 -17.91 -22.13
CA SER A 177 -6.54 -18.56 -22.43
C SER A 177 -7.49 -18.49 -21.25
N LEU A 178 -6.99 -18.60 -20.02
CA LEU A 178 -7.79 -18.51 -18.81
C LEU A 178 -8.40 -17.11 -18.62
N LEU A 179 -7.59 -16.07 -18.87
CA LEU A 179 -7.94 -14.66 -18.62
C LEU A 179 -8.64 -13.97 -19.79
N ASN A 180 -8.51 -14.52 -21.01
CA ASN A 180 -9.16 -14.01 -22.22
C ASN A 180 -10.59 -14.54 -22.40
N SER A 181 -11.20 -15.14 -21.38
CA SER A 181 -12.58 -15.60 -21.45
C SER A 181 -13.49 -14.39 -21.71
N SER A 182 -14.10 -14.33 -22.89
CA SER A 182 -14.85 -13.19 -23.41
C SER A 182 -16.03 -12.81 -22.53
N SER A 183 -15.85 -11.83 -21.66
CA SER A 183 -16.94 -11.04 -21.09
C SER A 183 -17.18 -9.82 -21.98
N PHE A 184 -18.45 -9.55 -22.29
CA PHE A 184 -18.87 -8.28 -22.89
C PHE A 184 -18.33 -7.11 -22.06
N CYS A 185 -17.69 -6.14 -22.71
CA CYS A 185 -17.15 -4.94 -22.07
C CYS A 185 -18.04 -3.76 -22.45
N SER A 186 -18.79 -3.24 -21.48
CA SER A 186 -19.65 -2.05 -21.67
C SER A 186 -18.88 -0.73 -21.59
N PHE A 187 -17.58 -0.77 -21.31
CA PHE A 187 -16.74 0.41 -21.07
C PHE A 187 -15.70 0.63 -22.18
N PRO A 188 -15.11 1.83 -22.33
CA PRO A 188 -14.08 2.10 -23.32
C PRO A 188 -12.83 1.22 -23.18
N GLN A 189 -12.50 0.83 -21.95
CA GLN A 189 -11.43 -0.10 -21.60
C GLN A 189 -11.87 -0.95 -20.41
N CYS A 190 -11.61 -2.26 -20.47
CA CYS A 190 -11.92 -3.18 -19.39
C CYS A 190 -10.73 -4.06 -18.99
N SER A 191 -10.64 -4.27 -17.68
CA SER A 191 -9.91 -5.35 -17.03
C SER A 191 -10.60 -6.70 -17.36
N PRO A 192 -9.96 -7.84 -17.05
CA PRO A 192 -10.60 -9.16 -17.19
C PRO A 192 -12.00 -9.19 -16.55
N ASN A 193 -12.93 -9.92 -17.18
CA ASN A 193 -14.36 -9.97 -16.82
C ASN A 193 -15.18 -8.68 -17.06
N GLY A 194 -14.72 -7.76 -17.91
CA GLY A 194 -15.55 -6.64 -18.38
C GLY A 194 -15.63 -5.48 -17.37
N VAL A 195 -14.73 -5.48 -16.38
CA VAL A 195 -14.63 -4.47 -15.34
C VAL A 195 -13.93 -3.22 -15.88
N PHE A 196 -14.42 -2.03 -15.63
CA PHE A 196 -13.80 -0.78 -16.08
C PHE A 196 -12.31 -0.67 -15.72
N GLN A 197 -11.49 -0.33 -16.71
CA GLN A 197 -10.06 -0.01 -16.56
C GLN A 197 -9.84 1.46 -16.94
N PRO A 198 -9.52 2.35 -15.99
CA PRO A 198 -9.24 3.74 -16.32
C PRO A 198 -7.82 3.97 -16.86
N ASN A 199 -7.61 5.17 -17.40
CA ASN A 199 -6.35 5.61 -17.99
C ASN A 199 -5.18 5.46 -17.01
N ILE A 200 -4.15 4.79 -17.53
CA ILE A 200 -3.11 4.08 -16.81
C ILE A 200 -2.30 4.98 -15.85
N THR A 201 -2.30 4.62 -14.56
CA THR A 201 -1.31 5.08 -13.57
C THR A 201 -0.29 3.99 -13.29
N ARG A 202 0.94 4.35 -12.88
CA ARG A 202 1.91 3.37 -12.38
C ARG A 202 1.40 2.75 -11.07
N PHE A 203 1.48 1.43 -10.97
CA PHE A 203 1.05 0.64 -9.82
C PHE A 203 2.24 0.04 -9.08
N GLN A 204 2.19 0.13 -7.76
CA GLN A 204 2.97 -0.73 -6.89
C GLN A 204 2.17 -2.01 -6.65
N VAL A 205 2.79 -3.16 -6.91
CA VAL A 205 2.16 -4.47 -6.67
C VAL A 205 2.68 -5.02 -5.35
N ILE A 206 1.78 -5.35 -4.44
CA ILE A 206 2.06 -6.05 -3.19
C ILE A 206 1.68 -7.51 -3.39
N SER A 207 2.69 -8.37 -3.51
CA SER A 207 2.54 -9.81 -3.74
C SER A 207 3.81 -10.53 -3.29
N GLU A 208 3.68 -11.55 -2.45
CA GLU A 208 4.81 -12.35 -1.97
C GLU A 208 5.61 -12.97 -3.13
N ALA A 209 4.91 -13.49 -4.15
CA ALA A 209 5.56 -14.00 -5.35
C ALA A 209 6.36 -12.92 -6.10
N LEU A 210 5.88 -11.68 -6.15
CA LEU A 210 6.60 -10.60 -6.82
C LEU A 210 7.83 -10.18 -6.03
N ASP A 211 7.74 -10.13 -4.71
CA ASP A 211 8.86 -9.83 -3.83
C ASP A 211 9.99 -10.86 -4.00
N LEU A 212 9.62 -12.13 -4.20
CA LEU A 212 10.58 -13.20 -4.50
C LEU A 212 11.14 -13.06 -5.91
N VAL A 213 10.30 -12.85 -6.94
CA VAL A 213 10.76 -12.63 -8.32
C VAL A 213 11.74 -11.46 -8.38
N LYS A 214 11.47 -10.36 -7.68
CA LYS A 214 12.37 -9.19 -7.60
C LYS A 214 13.74 -9.53 -7.02
N LYS A 215 13.84 -10.46 -6.08
CA LYS A 215 15.14 -10.95 -5.54
C LYS A 215 15.92 -11.78 -6.58
N ILE A 216 15.24 -12.28 -7.61
CA ILE A 216 15.80 -13.12 -8.68
C ILE A 216 16.15 -12.29 -9.90
N MET A 217 15.41 -11.20 -10.14
CA MET A 217 15.57 -10.30 -11.28
C MET A 217 17.01 -9.81 -11.37
N THR A 218 17.73 -10.31 -12.37
CA THR A 218 19.02 -9.77 -12.82
C THR A 218 18.84 -8.70 -13.90
N SER A 219 17.65 -8.63 -14.54
CA SER A 219 17.29 -7.62 -15.54
C SER A 219 16.03 -6.85 -15.12
N THR A 220 15.83 -5.64 -15.67
CA THR A 220 14.62 -4.81 -15.49
C THR A 220 13.41 -5.34 -16.29
N ASP A 221 13.60 -6.40 -17.10
CA ASP A 221 12.54 -6.99 -17.90
C ASP A 221 11.82 -8.12 -17.13
N LEU A 222 10.62 -7.81 -16.65
CA LEU A 222 9.73 -8.77 -15.99
C LEU A 222 9.49 -10.02 -16.83
N GLY A 223 9.37 -9.88 -18.15
CA GLY A 223 9.15 -11.00 -19.05
C GLY A 223 10.29 -12.02 -18.98
N GLN A 224 11.52 -11.55 -19.12
CA GLN A 224 12.71 -12.40 -19.03
C GLN A 224 12.87 -13.04 -17.65
N ALA A 225 12.60 -12.29 -16.58
CA ALA A 225 12.66 -12.81 -15.22
C ALA A 225 11.65 -13.94 -14.99
N VAL A 226 10.41 -13.77 -15.47
CA VAL A 226 9.38 -14.82 -15.42
C VAL A 226 9.79 -16.02 -16.27
N GLU A 227 10.40 -15.78 -17.44
CA GLU A 227 10.85 -16.86 -18.32
C GLU A 227 11.93 -17.72 -17.67
N SER A 228 12.92 -17.08 -17.05
CA SER A 228 13.98 -17.76 -16.31
C SER A 228 13.42 -18.54 -15.13
N LEU A 229 12.53 -17.92 -14.32
CA LEU A 229 11.91 -18.57 -13.17
C LEU A 229 11.08 -19.81 -13.58
N CYS A 230 10.26 -19.66 -14.62
CA CYS A 230 9.40 -20.72 -15.14
C CYS A 230 10.14 -21.82 -15.90
N GLY A 231 11.46 -21.67 -16.13
CA GLY A 231 12.32 -22.71 -16.72
C GLY A 231 13.09 -23.52 -15.70
N MET A 232 13.02 -23.18 -14.40
CA MET A 232 13.75 -23.88 -13.34
C MET A 232 13.11 -25.22 -12.96
N SER A 233 13.93 -26.13 -12.45
CA SER A 233 13.47 -27.38 -11.81
C SER A 233 13.09 -27.15 -10.34
N MET A 234 12.41 -28.14 -9.75
CA MET A 234 12.04 -28.09 -8.34
C MET A 234 13.28 -28.04 -7.43
N GLU A 235 14.35 -28.74 -7.81
CA GLU A 235 15.62 -28.75 -7.08
C GLU A 235 16.31 -27.38 -7.11
N GLU A 236 16.31 -26.71 -8.27
CA GLU A 236 16.88 -25.37 -8.43
C GLU A 236 16.13 -24.33 -7.62
N LEU A 237 14.78 -24.38 -7.62
CA LEU A 237 13.95 -23.51 -6.79
C LEU A 237 14.19 -23.74 -5.30
N SER A 238 14.27 -25.00 -4.87
CA SER A 238 14.50 -25.37 -3.46
C SER A 238 15.87 -24.93 -2.95
N ARG A 239 16.89 -24.92 -3.82
CA ARG A 239 18.21 -24.40 -3.48
C ARG A 239 18.23 -22.88 -3.32
N ARG A 240 17.38 -22.18 -4.09
CA ARG A 240 17.40 -20.72 -4.18
C ARG A 240 16.46 -20.06 -3.17
N PHE A 241 15.36 -20.71 -2.82
CA PHE A 241 14.39 -20.21 -1.84
C PHE A 241 14.12 -21.26 -0.77
N GLN A 242 14.14 -20.82 0.49
CA GLN A 242 13.79 -21.65 1.64
C GLN A 242 12.27 -21.59 1.88
N MET A 243 11.49 -22.23 1.01
CA MET A 243 10.03 -22.30 1.11
C MET A 243 9.53 -23.73 0.96
N LYS A 244 8.26 -23.95 1.30
CA LYS A 244 7.61 -25.25 1.12
C LYS A 244 7.49 -25.59 -0.38
N PRO A 245 7.54 -26.88 -0.75
CA PRO A 245 7.47 -27.30 -2.14
C PRO A 245 6.27 -26.72 -2.92
N ASP A 246 5.08 -26.76 -2.34
CA ASP A 246 3.86 -26.29 -2.99
C ASP A 246 3.90 -24.78 -3.28
N SER A 247 4.43 -24.00 -2.34
CA SER A 247 4.60 -22.55 -2.52
C SER A 247 5.62 -22.22 -3.61
N LEU A 248 6.66 -23.04 -3.77
CA LEU A 248 7.65 -22.89 -4.85
C LEU A 248 7.04 -23.21 -6.20
N ALA A 249 6.22 -24.28 -6.27
CA ALA A 249 5.57 -24.68 -7.50
C ALA A 249 4.65 -23.58 -8.07
N ASP A 250 4.00 -22.81 -7.19
CA ASP A 250 3.10 -21.72 -7.58
C ASP A 250 3.82 -20.46 -8.07
N LEU A 251 5.14 -20.31 -7.83
CA LEU A 251 5.88 -19.10 -8.18
C LEU A 251 5.79 -18.78 -9.68
N CYS A 252 6.02 -19.76 -10.55
CA CYS A 252 5.96 -19.55 -12.00
C CYS A 252 4.56 -19.09 -12.45
N PHE A 253 3.52 -19.74 -11.93
CA PHE A 253 2.13 -19.41 -12.21
C PHE A 253 1.77 -17.97 -11.79
N VAL A 254 2.04 -17.60 -10.53
CA VAL A 254 1.71 -16.26 -10.02
C VAL A 254 2.51 -15.18 -10.75
N SER A 255 3.78 -15.46 -11.06
CA SER A 255 4.63 -14.51 -11.79
C SER A 255 4.16 -14.33 -13.23
N THR A 256 3.69 -15.39 -13.87
CA THR A 256 3.07 -15.34 -15.21
C THR A 256 1.76 -14.56 -15.18
N PHE A 257 0.97 -14.67 -14.11
CA PHE A 257 -0.24 -13.85 -13.92
C PHE A 257 0.11 -12.35 -13.85
N ILE A 258 1.10 -11.98 -13.04
CA ILE A 258 1.56 -10.60 -12.93
C ILE A 258 2.09 -10.11 -14.28
N TYR A 259 2.91 -10.90 -14.98
CA TYR A 259 3.37 -10.56 -16.32
C TYR A 259 2.19 -10.35 -17.29
N HIS A 260 1.17 -11.21 -17.25
CA HIS A 260 -0.01 -11.05 -18.10
C HIS A 260 -0.72 -9.71 -17.85
N LEU A 261 -0.90 -9.32 -16.58
CA LEU A 261 -1.46 -8.02 -16.24
C LEU A 261 -0.62 -6.87 -16.83
N SER A 262 0.72 -6.98 -16.75
CA SER A 262 1.61 -5.98 -17.35
C SER A 262 1.36 -5.82 -18.86
N THR A 263 1.23 -6.93 -19.59
CA THR A 263 0.93 -6.91 -21.03
C THR A 263 -0.46 -6.37 -21.39
N ARG A 264 -1.38 -6.27 -20.42
CA ARG A 264 -2.72 -5.69 -20.58
C ARG A 264 -2.78 -4.19 -20.25
N GLY A 265 -1.63 -3.55 -20.10
CA GLY A 265 -1.53 -2.11 -19.88
C GLY A 265 -1.44 -1.68 -18.41
N TYR A 266 -1.38 -2.63 -17.45
CA TYR A 266 -1.05 -2.29 -16.07
C TYR A 266 0.45 -2.00 -15.95
N LEU A 267 0.83 -0.73 -15.82
CA LEU A 267 2.24 -0.37 -15.66
C LEU A 267 2.68 -0.59 -14.22
N PHE A 268 3.57 -1.56 -13.99
CA PHE A 268 4.12 -1.84 -12.67
C PHE A 268 5.43 -1.11 -12.44
N ASP A 269 5.57 -0.51 -11.26
CA ASP A 269 6.83 0.05 -10.81
C ASP A 269 7.69 -1.06 -10.18
N LEU A 270 8.62 -1.58 -10.97
CA LEU A 270 9.52 -2.68 -10.56
C LEU A 270 10.80 -2.13 -9.91
N ASP A 271 11.25 -0.96 -10.36
CA ASP A 271 12.50 -0.29 -10.01
C ASP A 271 12.38 0.69 -8.85
N SER A 272 11.23 0.75 -8.19
CA SER A 272 11.00 1.68 -7.09
C SER A 272 11.93 1.36 -5.89
N SER A 273 13.17 1.88 -5.97
CA SER A 273 14.08 2.14 -4.85
C SER A 273 13.49 3.21 -3.94
N ASP A 274 12.54 4.00 -4.48
CA ASP A 274 11.37 4.45 -3.74
C ASP A 274 10.51 3.23 -3.37
N GLN A 275 11.04 2.33 -2.53
CA GLN A 275 10.14 1.69 -1.59
C GLN A 275 9.31 2.86 -1.07
N VAL A 276 7.99 2.79 -1.21
CA VAL A 276 7.19 3.12 -0.04
C VAL A 276 7.82 2.21 1.01
N THR A 277 8.84 2.74 1.69
CA THR A 277 9.14 2.44 3.05
C THR A 277 7.82 2.86 3.68
N PHE A 278 6.85 1.93 3.63
CA PHE A 278 6.22 1.46 4.82
C PHE A 278 7.37 1.25 5.76
N GLN A 279 7.81 2.36 6.36
CA GLN A 279 8.86 2.40 7.32
C GLN A 279 8.32 1.37 8.29
N LYS A 280 9.01 0.24 8.37
CA LYS A 280 8.74 -0.77 9.36
C LYS A 280 8.77 0.02 10.68
N VAL A 281 7.60 0.45 11.16
CA VAL A 281 7.47 1.10 12.45
C VAL A 281 7.52 -0.09 13.41
N GLY A 282 8.74 -0.55 13.67
CA GLY A 282 8.99 -1.87 14.27
C GLY A 282 8.91 -3.04 13.26
N ASP A 283 8.84 -4.26 13.77
CA ASP A 283 8.96 -5.50 12.99
C ASP A 283 7.71 -5.94 12.22
N THR A 284 6.63 -5.17 12.26
CA THR A 284 5.35 -5.49 11.62
C THR A 284 5.26 -4.98 10.19
N SER A 285 4.91 -5.87 9.25
CA SER A 285 4.64 -5.53 7.86
C SER A 285 3.40 -4.65 7.74
N SER A 286 3.62 -3.41 7.30
CA SER A 286 2.59 -2.37 7.21
C SER A 286 1.68 -2.62 6.01
N GLY A 287 0.59 -3.35 6.23
CA GLY A 287 -0.49 -3.55 5.28
C GLY A 287 -1.72 -2.69 5.58
N TRP A 288 -2.89 -3.11 5.06
CA TRP A 288 -4.22 -2.56 5.36
C TRP A 288 -4.47 -2.36 6.87
N ALA A 289 -3.85 -3.18 7.73
CA ALA A 289 -3.95 -3.10 9.18
C ALA A 289 -3.48 -1.76 9.75
N LEU A 290 -2.41 -1.17 9.19
CA LEU A 290 -1.95 0.15 9.60
C LEU A 290 -2.97 1.22 9.24
N GLY A 291 -3.47 1.21 7.99
CA GLY A 291 -4.50 2.17 7.56
C GLY A 291 -5.79 2.03 8.38
N TYR A 292 -6.20 0.80 8.69
CA TYR A 292 -7.34 0.51 9.53
C TYR A 292 -7.14 1.01 10.97
N MET A 293 -5.97 0.76 11.56
CA MET A 293 -5.62 1.25 12.88
C MET A 293 -5.58 2.78 12.93
N LEU A 294 -5.00 3.42 11.92
CA LEU A 294 -4.94 4.88 11.84
C LEU A 294 -6.34 5.51 11.72
N ASN A 295 -7.24 4.86 10.97
CA ASN A 295 -8.64 5.26 10.87
C ASN A 295 -9.37 5.11 12.23
N LEU A 296 -9.26 3.94 12.88
CA LEU A 296 -9.90 3.70 14.19
C LEU A 296 -9.39 4.62 15.30
N THR A 297 -8.11 4.97 15.26
CA THR A 297 -7.49 5.86 16.24
C THR A 297 -7.75 7.34 15.97
N ASN A 298 -8.47 7.68 14.89
CA ASN A 298 -8.71 9.03 14.41
C ASN A 298 -7.42 9.87 14.33
N THR A 299 -6.30 9.20 13.99
CA THR A 299 -4.97 9.82 13.90
C THR A 299 -4.73 10.43 12.52
N ILE A 300 -5.65 10.22 11.57
CA ILE A 300 -5.65 10.87 10.26
C ILE A 300 -6.62 12.05 10.32
N PRO A 301 -6.14 13.29 10.46
CA PRO A 301 -7.02 14.45 10.50
C PRO A 301 -7.69 14.67 9.15
N GLU A 302 -9.00 14.89 9.16
CA GLU A 302 -9.77 15.24 7.96
C GLU A 302 -9.51 16.67 7.51
N ASP A 303 -9.30 17.58 8.46
CA ASP A 303 -8.98 18.98 8.22
C ASP A 303 -7.49 19.22 8.04
N LYS A 304 -7.14 20.37 7.45
CA LYS A 304 -5.75 20.82 7.47
C LYS A 304 -5.35 20.92 8.94
N PRO A 305 -4.18 20.38 9.34
CA PRO A 305 -3.72 20.60 10.70
C PRO A 305 -3.70 22.11 10.91
N ASN A 306 -4.45 22.56 11.93
CA ASN A 306 -4.31 23.90 12.44
C ASN A 306 -2.88 23.95 12.99
N PHE A 307 -1.94 24.39 12.15
CA PHE A 307 -0.76 25.04 12.67
C PHE A 307 -1.34 26.19 13.46
N LEU A 308 -1.40 26.02 14.79
CA LEU A 308 -1.55 27.14 15.69
C LEU A 308 -0.61 28.18 15.11
N LYS A 309 -1.18 29.29 14.61
CA LYS A 309 -0.37 30.44 14.23
C LYS A 309 0.40 30.72 15.51
N GLY A 310 1.66 30.29 15.55
CA GLY A 310 2.58 30.72 16.59
C GLY A 310 2.41 32.22 16.62
N ILE A 311 2.09 32.75 17.80
CA ILE A 311 1.86 34.17 18.05
C ILE A 311 2.75 34.96 17.08
N GLU A 312 2.13 35.73 16.16
CA GLU A 312 2.82 36.33 15.03
C GLU A 312 4.16 36.90 15.48
N TYR A 313 5.24 36.64 14.74
CA TYR A 313 6.61 36.96 15.14
C TYR A 313 6.80 38.43 15.55
N GLY A 314 5.91 39.33 15.13
CA GLY A 314 5.88 40.74 15.55
C GLY A 314 5.40 41.01 16.99
N VAL A 315 4.67 40.08 17.62
CA VAL A 315 4.14 40.24 18.99
C VAL A 315 5.19 39.86 20.05
N TRP A 316 6.14 38.98 19.70
CA TRP A 316 7.24 38.57 20.58
C TRP A 316 8.16 39.73 21.00
N PRO A 317 8.67 40.57 20.07
CA PRO A 317 9.46 41.76 20.42
C PRO A 317 8.68 42.72 21.32
N LEU A 318 7.39 42.93 21.05
CA LEU A 318 6.52 43.80 21.84
C LEU A 318 6.34 43.28 23.28
N LEU A 319 6.10 41.98 23.45
CA LEU A 319 6.03 41.34 24.77
C LEU A 319 7.36 41.39 25.51
N PHE A 320 8.48 41.20 24.81
CA PHE A 320 9.81 41.24 25.40
C PHE A 320 10.19 42.67 25.84
N ILE A 321 9.89 43.68 25.02
CA ILE A 321 10.08 45.09 25.37
C ILE A 321 9.23 45.46 26.59
N LEU A 322 7.95 45.05 26.62
CA LEU A 322 7.06 45.29 27.76
C LEU A 322 7.62 44.65 29.04
N PHE A 323 8.13 43.43 28.95
CA PHE A 323 8.73 42.72 30.09
C PHE A 323 9.98 43.43 30.61
N VAL A 324 10.87 43.87 29.72
CA VAL A 324 12.07 44.63 30.11
C VAL A 324 11.71 45.97 30.77
N LEU A 325 10.72 46.70 30.23
CA LEU A 325 10.26 47.96 30.81
C LEU A 325 9.63 47.79 32.21
N LEU A 326 8.88 46.72 32.43
CA LEU A 326 8.31 46.41 33.74
C LEU A 326 9.41 46.07 34.77
N LEU A 327 10.44 45.32 34.35
CA LEU A 327 11.58 45.02 35.20
C LEU A 327 12.38 46.28 35.54
N THR A 328 12.76 47.08 34.56
CA THR A 328 13.55 48.30 34.79
C THR A 328 12.77 49.33 35.62
N GLY A 329 11.46 49.48 35.37
CA GLY A 329 10.59 50.32 36.19
C GLY A 329 10.49 49.84 37.63
N SER A 330 10.39 48.53 37.86
CA SER A 330 10.42 47.92 39.19
C SER A 330 11.76 48.18 39.90
N PHE A 331 12.89 47.91 39.24
CA PHE A 331 14.22 48.15 39.80
C PHE A 331 14.48 49.63 40.10
N ALA A 332 14.09 50.55 39.23
CA ALA A 332 14.22 51.98 39.46
C ALA A 332 13.39 52.45 40.65
N ARG A 333 12.16 51.91 40.81
CA ARG A 333 11.29 52.24 41.95
C ARG A 333 11.84 51.70 43.28
N ILE A 334 12.46 50.52 43.25
CA ILE A 334 13.17 49.94 44.40
C ILE A 334 14.40 50.79 44.74
N ALA A 335 15.24 51.13 43.76
CA ALA A 335 16.44 51.94 43.96
C ALA A 335 16.11 53.35 44.48
N TYR A 336 15.08 53.99 43.93
CA TYR A 336 14.60 55.29 44.39
C TYR A 336 14.13 55.23 45.84
N ARG A 337 13.34 54.21 46.22
CA ARG A 337 12.89 54.04 47.61
C ARG A 337 14.03 53.75 48.59
N VAL A 338 15.08 53.04 48.16
CA VAL A 338 16.27 52.78 48.98
C VAL A 338 17.14 54.03 49.14
N MET A 339 17.20 54.92 48.14
CA MET A 339 17.91 56.20 48.24
C MET A 339 17.16 57.28 49.04
N THR A 340 15.83 57.18 49.15
CA THR A 340 15.00 58.14 49.91
C THR A 340 14.70 57.70 51.35
N MET A 341 15.27 56.59 51.81
CA MET A 341 15.24 56.11 53.20
C MET A 341 16.59 56.35 53.87
#